data_AF-A0A9C8FW85-F1
#
_entry.id   AF-A0A9C8FW85-F1
#
_cell.length_a   1.000
_cell.length_b   1.000
_cell.length_c   1.000
_cell.angle_alpha   90.00
_cell.angle_beta   90.00
_cell.angle_gamma   90.00
#
_symmetry.space_group_name_H-M   'P 1'
#
loop_
_entity.id
_entity.type
_entity.pdbx_description
1 polymer ?
#
loop_
_entity_poly.entity_id
_entity_poly.type
_entity_poly.pdbx_seq_one_letter_code
_entity_poly.pdbx_strand_id
1 'polypeptide(L)'
;MDFFQSLESSLQNYREFLERKELKRLKEEFRFFHNSFQSFYEVLLRKGLLNKDPYKSEYKISEVTTPPTGPMKESEKKDSISQRVSHYDSILEFLNNYYQFDVENLNLSNVKQLADLVGYIKWTSFSETSSNLNTRVLAEAVKKMAPGNEDLSDRILRDSLQQLEKKSKIILSLLKKITIYQKERYKYDFRLQLFNSLHLKPEAIAQRREDVLKAIKSKFPRMMPGTPFYPELIDEVLNETAGADAEARQQEILKRLKVEEKKERNEAQQSFKPLLLEACRVLSAGATPLQQAIQKMKFNSSIIENRHYTFKERFVRWLLNMVQKEDEKRIYDIEYIDPQTAVPKTVHLNFDLFISDLQKKVQVLTAFSNKMSSTYQKLEQSSEDRIYKILSANIEELQNFLLRMPALDTYFKSETTRSQRALIKGIKLEIGAVKNAVVKANQKKHEYVSRKEEVEQLKKLGITTDA
;
A
#
# COMPACT_ATOMS: atom_id res chain seq x y z
N MET A 1 17.94 0.76 43.11
CA MET A 1 18.77 0.11 42.06
C MET A 1 19.83 1.11 41.64
N ASP A 2 21.06 0.65 41.46
CA ASP A 2 22.12 1.47 40.88
C ASP A 2 21.71 1.93 39.48
N PHE A 3 21.86 3.23 39.17
CA PHE A 3 21.56 3.80 37.86
C PHE A 3 22.32 3.05 36.76
N PHE A 4 23.56 2.65 37.04
CA PHE A 4 24.40 1.97 36.07
C PHE A 4 23.85 0.60 35.65
N GLN A 5 23.40 -0.21 36.62
CA GLN A 5 22.76 -1.51 36.35
C GLN A 5 21.43 -1.36 35.60
N SER A 6 20.68 -0.31 35.94
CA SER A 6 19.40 -0.02 35.28
C SER A 6 19.61 0.42 33.82
N LEU A 7 20.64 1.24 33.58
CA LEU A 7 21.03 1.70 32.25
C LEU A 7 21.52 0.55 31.37
N GLU A 8 22.37 -0.34 31.89
CA GLU A 8 22.85 -1.53 31.18
C GLU A 8 21.68 -2.41 30.72
N SER A 9 20.76 -2.71 31.65
CA SER A 9 19.57 -3.51 31.35
C SER A 9 18.66 -2.84 30.32
N SER A 10 18.44 -1.52 30.44
CA SER A 10 17.65 -0.76 29.46
C SER A 10 18.30 -0.71 28.08
N LEU A 11 19.63 -0.56 28.00
CA LEU A 11 20.37 -0.58 26.74
C LEU A 11 20.30 -1.95 26.06
N GLN A 12 20.44 -3.04 26.81
CA GLN A 12 20.33 -4.38 26.26
C GLN A 12 18.92 -4.65 25.71
N ASN A 13 17.88 -4.31 26.47
CA ASN A 13 16.49 -4.45 26.02
C ASN A 13 16.20 -3.60 24.78
N TYR A 14 16.70 -2.36 24.74
CA TYR A 14 16.52 -1.48 23.58
C TYR A 14 17.29 -1.98 22.35
N ARG A 15 18.50 -2.54 22.54
CA ARG A 15 19.26 -3.19 21.47
C ARG A 15 18.46 -4.32 20.83
N GLU A 16 17.93 -5.22 21.65
CA GLU A 16 17.13 -6.35 21.16
C GLU A 16 15.87 -5.89 20.44
N PHE A 17 15.22 -4.83 20.94
CA PHE A 17 14.09 -4.20 20.28
C PHE A 17 14.47 -3.63 18.90
N LEU A 18 15.62 -2.93 18.79
CA LEU A 18 16.11 -2.42 17.51
C LEU A 18 16.40 -3.55 16.52
N GLU A 19 17.15 -4.57 16.93
CA GLU A 19 17.53 -5.72 16.08
C GLU A 19 16.33 -6.54 15.62
N ARG A 20 15.38 -6.82 16.53
CA ARG A 20 14.22 -7.65 16.20
C ARG A 20 13.22 -6.93 15.32
N LYS A 21 13.04 -5.62 15.50
CA LYS A 21 11.93 -4.85 14.91
C LYS A 21 12.39 -3.68 14.05
N GLU A 22 13.00 -2.66 14.67
CA GLU A 22 13.19 -1.35 14.00
C GLU A 22 14.20 -1.41 12.85
N LEU A 23 15.25 -2.24 12.95
CA LEU A 23 16.26 -2.41 11.90
C LEU A 23 15.73 -3.16 10.68
N LYS A 24 14.92 -4.21 10.90
CA LYS A 24 14.23 -4.91 9.81
C LYS A 24 13.29 -3.96 9.07
N ARG A 25 12.51 -3.19 9.83
CA ARG A 25 11.65 -2.15 9.30
C ARG A 25 12.46 -1.11 8.51
N LEU A 26 13.58 -0.62 9.05
CA LEU A 26 14.43 0.35 8.36
C LEU A 26 14.88 -0.16 6.99
N LYS A 27 15.34 -1.41 6.91
CA LYS A 27 15.74 -2.06 5.65
C LYS A 27 14.58 -2.12 4.65
N GLU A 28 13.38 -2.49 5.10
CA GLU A 28 12.20 -2.53 4.24
C GLU A 28 11.79 -1.14 3.75
N GLU A 29 11.81 -0.13 4.62
CA GLU A 29 11.46 1.24 4.25
C GLU A 29 12.44 1.81 3.21
N PHE A 30 13.73 1.49 3.29
CA PHE A 30 14.71 1.83 2.25
C PHE A 30 14.45 1.13 0.91
N ARG A 31 13.99 -0.12 0.91
CA ARG A 31 13.56 -0.83 -0.31
C ARG A 31 12.35 -0.16 -0.95
N PHE A 32 11.33 0.18 -0.16
CA PHE A 32 10.17 0.90 -0.67
C PHE A 32 10.52 2.28 -1.19
N PHE A 33 11.37 3.01 -0.46
CA PHE A 33 11.88 4.31 -0.88
C PHE A 33 12.61 4.21 -2.24
N HIS A 34 13.46 3.20 -2.41
CA HIS A 34 14.17 2.99 -3.68
C HIS A 34 13.24 2.61 -4.82
N ASN A 35 12.26 1.74 -4.61
CA ASN A 35 11.27 1.38 -5.64
C ASN A 35 10.44 2.59 -6.10
N SER A 36 10.00 3.44 -5.15
CA SER A 36 9.31 4.70 -5.48
C SER A 36 10.24 5.67 -6.21
N PHE A 37 11.52 5.72 -5.84
CA PHE A 37 12.52 6.53 -6.52
C PHE A 37 12.76 6.05 -7.96
N GLN A 38 12.85 4.74 -8.19
CA GLN A 38 13.00 4.17 -9.53
C GLN A 38 11.77 4.48 -10.40
N SER A 39 10.56 4.33 -9.85
CA SER A 39 9.33 4.69 -10.56
C SER A 39 9.31 6.17 -10.96
N PHE A 40 9.71 7.06 -10.05
CA PHE A 40 9.90 8.48 -10.33
C PHE A 40 10.95 8.71 -11.42
N TYR A 41 12.13 8.10 -11.29
CA TYR A 41 13.26 8.27 -12.19
C TYR A 41 12.95 7.78 -13.63
N GLU A 42 12.32 6.62 -13.76
CA GLU A 42 11.92 6.05 -15.04
C GLU A 42 10.89 6.90 -15.79
N VAL A 43 9.95 7.54 -15.07
CA VAL A 43 9.02 8.49 -15.70
C VAL A 43 9.79 9.67 -16.30
N LEU A 44 10.74 10.24 -15.56
CA LEU A 44 11.54 11.37 -16.04
C LEU A 44 12.42 11.00 -17.24
N LEU A 45 13.00 9.80 -17.26
CA LEU A 45 13.74 9.28 -18.40
C LEU A 45 12.83 9.08 -19.63
N ARG A 46 11.68 8.43 -19.46
CA ARG A 46 10.73 8.18 -20.55
C ARG A 46 10.18 9.47 -21.18
N LYS A 47 9.99 10.50 -20.37
CA LYS A 47 9.55 11.83 -20.82
C LYS A 47 10.70 12.70 -21.35
N GLY A 48 11.94 12.18 -21.37
CA GLY A 48 13.11 12.90 -21.86
C GLY A 48 13.52 14.10 -21.01
N LEU A 49 13.04 14.17 -19.76
CA LEU A 49 13.35 15.24 -18.81
C LEU A 49 14.72 15.04 -18.17
N LEU A 50 15.14 13.78 -18.06
CA LEU A 50 16.50 13.36 -17.73
C LEU A 50 17.09 12.54 -18.87
N ASN A 51 18.42 12.51 -18.92
CA ASN A 51 19.19 11.70 -19.86
C ASN A 51 19.65 10.41 -19.18
N LYS A 52 19.78 9.32 -19.96
CA LYS A 52 20.44 8.11 -19.45
C LYS A 52 21.92 8.42 -19.23
N ASP A 53 22.45 7.91 -18.14
CA ASP A 53 23.85 8.09 -17.79
C ASP A 53 24.72 7.01 -18.46
N PRO A 54 25.61 7.38 -19.39
CA PRO A 54 26.44 6.41 -20.09
C PRO A 54 27.51 5.78 -19.17
N TYR A 55 27.85 6.44 -18.06
CA TYR A 55 28.91 6.00 -17.14
C TYR A 55 28.38 5.19 -15.95
N LYS A 56 27.08 4.87 -15.90
CA LYS A 56 26.47 4.14 -14.76
C LYS A 56 27.22 2.84 -14.42
N SER A 57 27.68 2.12 -15.43
CA SER A 57 28.42 0.85 -15.24
C SER A 57 29.83 1.01 -14.66
N GLU A 58 30.38 2.23 -14.66
CA GLU A 58 31.71 2.52 -14.14
C GLU A 58 31.70 2.86 -12.63
N TYR A 59 30.52 3.02 -12.02
CA TYR A 59 30.41 3.34 -10.60
C TYR A 59 30.92 2.18 -9.72
N LYS A 60 31.99 2.46 -8.97
CA LYS A 60 32.55 1.57 -7.95
C LYS A 60 32.08 2.02 -6.58
N ILE A 61 30.93 1.52 -6.15
CA ILE A 61 30.33 1.86 -4.85
C ILE A 61 30.70 0.77 -3.84
N SER A 62 31.47 1.14 -2.83
CA SER A 62 31.85 0.26 -1.71
C SER A 62 31.27 0.71 -0.37
N GLU A 63 30.80 1.95 -0.29
CA GLU A 63 30.27 2.57 0.92
C GLU A 63 29.07 3.46 0.58
N VAL A 64 28.23 3.71 1.59
CA VAL A 64 27.05 4.56 1.42
C VAL A 64 27.44 6.02 1.60
N THR A 65 27.52 6.75 0.50
CA THR A 65 27.81 8.19 0.47
C THR A 65 26.76 8.95 -0.33
N THR A 66 26.67 10.27 -0.17
CA THR A 66 25.84 11.08 -1.06
C THR A 66 26.59 11.36 -2.38
N PRO A 67 25.87 11.47 -3.51
CA PRO A 67 26.48 11.94 -4.75
C PRO A 67 26.93 13.42 -4.62
N PRO A 68 27.72 13.94 -5.59
CA PRO A 68 28.20 15.32 -5.56
C PRO A 68 27.07 16.36 -5.50
N THR A 69 27.23 17.39 -4.66
CA THR A 69 26.24 18.48 -4.45
C THR A 69 26.68 19.85 -4.99
N GLY A 70 27.81 19.92 -5.69
CA GLY A 70 28.41 21.17 -6.16
C GLY A 70 27.52 22.02 -7.09
N PRO A 71 27.93 23.25 -7.42
CA PRO A 71 27.19 24.11 -8.35
C PRO A 71 27.03 23.46 -9.73
N MET A 72 25.94 23.78 -10.42
CA MET A 72 25.67 23.36 -11.80
C MET A 72 25.64 24.57 -12.73
N LYS A 73 26.30 24.48 -13.88
CA LYS A 73 26.17 25.49 -14.93
C LYS A 73 24.80 25.39 -15.59
N GLU A 74 24.19 26.53 -15.92
CA GLU A 74 22.85 26.59 -16.51
C GLU A 74 22.71 25.72 -17.77
N SER A 75 23.71 25.77 -18.65
CA SER A 75 23.76 25.01 -19.91
C SER A 75 23.88 23.50 -19.74
N GLU A 76 24.45 23.05 -18.61
CA GLU A 76 24.75 21.63 -18.32
C GLU A 76 23.84 21.07 -17.21
N LYS A 77 22.84 21.85 -16.76
CA LYS A 77 21.96 21.49 -15.64
C LYS A 77 21.31 20.12 -15.82
N LYS A 78 20.75 19.86 -17.01
CA LYS A 78 20.06 18.62 -17.33
C LYS A 78 21.00 17.41 -17.25
N ASP A 79 22.19 17.52 -17.81
CA ASP A 79 23.18 16.43 -17.79
C ASP A 79 23.72 16.20 -16.38
N SER A 80 24.06 17.28 -15.68
CA SER A 80 24.56 17.23 -14.30
C SER A 80 23.56 16.58 -13.35
N ILE A 81 22.27 16.96 -13.42
CA ILE A 81 21.26 16.36 -12.55
C ILE A 81 20.96 14.91 -12.97
N SER A 82 20.99 14.60 -14.26
CA SER A 82 20.79 13.23 -14.75
C SER A 82 21.85 12.27 -14.21
N GLN A 83 23.12 12.67 -14.23
CA GLN A 83 24.23 11.89 -13.65
C GLN A 83 24.08 11.76 -12.13
N ARG A 84 23.76 12.84 -11.42
CA ARG A 84 23.57 12.80 -9.95
C ARG A 84 22.45 11.87 -9.52
N VAL A 85 21.34 11.86 -10.24
CA VAL A 85 20.18 11.01 -9.96
C VAL A 85 20.48 9.55 -10.31
N SER A 86 21.21 9.30 -11.40
CA SER A 86 21.72 7.96 -11.76
C SER A 86 22.69 7.41 -10.70
N HIS A 87 23.63 8.22 -10.22
CA HIS A 87 24.53 7.84 -9.15
C HIS A 87 23.76 7.60 -7.83
N TYR A 88 22.80 8.46 -7.51
CA TYR A 88 21.92 8.27 -6.35
C TYR A 88 21.14 6.94 -6.40
N ASP A 89 20.57 6.59 -7.57
CA ASP A 89 19.94 5.29 -7.81
C ASP A 89 20.89 4.13 -7.49
N SER A 90 22.13 4.22 -7.98
CA SER A 90 23.15 3.18 -7.81
C SER A 90 23.57 3.02 -6.35
N ILE A 91 23.61 4.11 -5.57
CA ILE A 91 23.89 4.06 -4.12
C ILE A 91 22.72 3.43 -3.37
N LEU A 92 21.47 3.74 -3.73
CA LEU A 92 20.30 3.09 -3.14
C LEU A 92 20.23 1.60 -3.46
N GLU A 93 20.62 1.22 -4.67
CA GLU A 93 20.76 -0.18 -5.07
C GLU A 93 21.83 -0.89 -4.23
N PHE A 94 23.00 -0.25 -4.04
CA PHE A 94 24.06 -0.79 -3.19
C PHE A 94 23.56 -0.98 -1.75
N LEU A 95 22.89 0.03 -1.18
CA LEU A 95 22.32 -0.01 0.15
C LEU A 95 21.36 -1.18 0.35
N ASN A 96 20.47 -1.44 -0.63
CA ASN A 96 19.45 -2.47 -0.49
C ASN A 96 19.98 -3.91 -0.64
N ASN A 97 21.08 -4.07 -1.38
CA ASN A 97 21.61 -5.38 -1.77
C ASN A 97 22.83 -5.81 -0.96
N TYR A 98 23.70 -4.88 -0.57
CA TYR A 98 25.00 -5.19 0.03
C TYR A 98 25.19 -4.64 1.45
N TYR A 99 24.47 -3.57 1.83
CA TYR A 99 24.62 -2.98 3.16
C TYR A 99 23.93 -3.82 4.24
N GLN A 100 24.61 -3.97 5.38
CA GLN A 100 24.13 -4.73 6.53
C GLN A 100 23.45 -3.81 7.56
N PHE A 101 22.17 -4.09 7.84
CA PHE A 101 21.35 -3.33 8.79
C PHE A 101 21.37 -3.99 10.17
N ASP A 102 22.49 -3.82 10.87
CA ASP A 102 22.68 -4.27 12.25
C ASP A 102 23.23 -3.14 13.12
N VAL A 103 23.22 -3.35 14.44
CA VAL A 103 23.61 -2.35 15.42
C VAL A 103 25.11 -2.04 15.40
N GLU A 104 25.95 -2.95 14.91
CA GLU A 104 27.40 -2.79 14.87
C GLU A 104 27.81 -1.93 13.68
N ASN A 105 27.20 -2.19 12.52
CA ASN A 105 27.40 -1.40 11.30
C ASN A 105 26.74 -0.02 11.35
N LEU A 106 25.60 0.14 12.05
CA LEU A 106 24.90 1.42 12.18
C LEU A 106 25.43 2.29 13.33
N ASN A 107 26.72 2.58 13.31
CA ASN A 107 27.34 3.57 14.20
C ASN A 107 26.89 5.01 13.89
N LEU A 108 27.26 5.98 14.73
CA LEU A 108 26.86 7.39 14.57
C LEU A 108 27.24 8.00 13.20
N SER A 109 28.39 7.61 12.64
CA SER A 109 28.84 8.08 11.32
C SER A 109 27.95 7.52 10.21
N ASN A 110 27.71 6.23 10.22
CA ASN A 110 26.95 5.55 9.18
C ASN A 110 25.46 5.92 9.24
N VAL A 111 24.89 6.08 10.44
CA VAL A 111 23.52 6.59 10.62
C VAL A 111 23.38 8.01 10.04
N LYS A 112 24.40 8.86 10.23
CA LYS A 112 24.44 10.19 9.62
C LYS A 112 24.50 10.10 8.08
N GLN A 113 25.36 9.25 7.52
CA GLN A 113 25.44 9.04 6.07
C GLN A 113 24.09 8.60 5.48
N LEU A 114 23.36 7.70 6.15
CA LEU A 114 22.01 7.30 5.73
C LEU A 114 21.01 8.46 5.81
N ALA A 115 21.07 9.27 6.86
CA ALA A 115 20.22 10.45 6.99
C ALA A 115 20.53 11.49 5.90
N ASP A 116 21.82 11.69 5.58
CA ASP A 116 22.28 12.57 4.50
C ASP A 116 21.84 12.05 3.13
N LEU A 117 21.87 10.72 2.92
CA LEU A 117 21.36 10.08 1.70
C LEU A 117 19.86 10.31 1.52
N VAL A 118 19.05 10.10 2.55
CA VAL A 118 17.61 10.38 2.50
C VAL A 118 17.35 11.87 2.31
N GLY A 119 18.19 12.72 2.93
CA GLY A 119 18.11 14.16 2.86
C GLY A 119 18.74 14.80 1.61
N TYR A 120 19.32 14.00 0.71
CA TYR A 120 20.03 14.46 -0.49
C TYR A 120 19.10 15.23 -1.43
N ILE A 121 17.87 14.71 -1.58
CA ILE A 121 16.72 15.39 -2.20
C ILE A 121 15.68 15.63 -1.11
N LYS A 122 15.14 16.84 -1.04
CA LYS A 122 14.17 17.24 -0.01
C LYS A 122 12.75 16.88 -0.44
N TRP A 123 12.40 15.61 -0.35
CA TRP A 123 11.08 15.11 -0.76
C TRP A 123 9.91 15.71 0.05
N THR A 124 10.12 16.04 1.32
CA THR A 124 9.11 16.67 2.18
C THR A 124 8.79 18.11 1.83
N SER A 125 9.65 18.76 1.05
CA SER A 125 9.52 20.15 0.61
C SER A 125 10.00 20.27 -0.83
N PHE A 126 9.54 19.35 -1.67
CA PHE A 126 9.94 19.25 -3.07
C PHE A 126 9.34 20.42 -3.87
N SER A 127 10.18 21.42 -4.17
CA SER A 127 9.76 22.64 -4.87
C SER A 127 10.90 23.29 -5.65
N GLU A 128 10.54 24.13 -6.63
CA GLU A 128 11.48 24.97 -7.41
C GLU A 128 12.10 26.10 -6.56
N THR A 129 11.54 26.37 -5.39
CA THR A 129 12.03 27.37 -4.45
C THR A 129 12.90 26.75 -3.35
N SER A 130 13.20 25.45 -3.45
CA SER A 130 14.03 24.76 -2.47
C SER A 130 15.43 25.38 -2.38
N SER A 131 15.95 25.53 -1.16
CA SER A 131 17.34 25.93 -0.92
C SER A 131 18.34 24.83 -1.32
N ASN A 132 17.88 23.59 -1.47
CA ASN A 132 18.70 22.49 -1.99
C ASN A 132 18.70 22.52 -3.52
N LEU A 133 19.89 22.68 -4.11
CA LEU A 133 20.07 22.80 -5.56
C LEU A 133 19.52 21.60 -6.33
N ASN A 134 19.77 20.38 -5.88
CA ASN A 134 19.33 19.15 -6.56
C ASN A 134 17.80 19.04 -6.55
N THR A 135 17.16 19.32 -5.40
CA THR A 135 15.70 19.36 -5.28
C THR A 135 15.09 20.38 -6.23
N ARG A 136 15.65 21.60 -6.25
CA ARG A 136 15.16 22.67 -7.11
C ARG A 136 15.24 22.30 -8.59
N VAL A 137 16.39 21.83 -9.05
CA VAL A 137 16.60 21.46 -10.46
C VAL A 137 15.70 20.28 -10.87
N LEU A 138 15.47 19.31 -9.96
CA LEU A 138 14.52 18.23 -10.22
C LEU A 138 13.07 18.70 -10.26
N ALA A 139 12.69 19.62 -9.38
CA ALA A 139 11.35 20.20 -9.39
C ALA A 139 11.10 21.01 -10.67
N GLU A 140 12.10 21.77 -11.15
CA GLU A 140 12.07 22.45 -12.45
C GLU A 140 11.89 21.47 -13.62
N ALA A 141 12.57 20.32 -13.57
CA ALA A 141 12.41 19.27 -14.57
C ALA A 141 11.00 18.65 -14.56
N VAL A 142 10.46 18.38 -13.36
CA VAL A 142 9.10 17.86 -13.18
C VAL A 142 8.05 18.85 -13.71
N LYS A 143 8.19 20.16 -13.44
CA LYS A 143 7.22 21.17 -13.91
C LYS A 143 7.14 21.30 -15.43
N LYS A 144 8.22 20.97 -16.14
CA LYS A 144 8.24 20.95 -17.62
C LYS A 144 7.33 19.87 -18.22
N MET A 145 6.80 18.95 -17.42
CA MET A 145 5.70 18.08 -17.84
C MET A 145 4.46 18.93 -18.12
N ALA A 146 4.15 19.16 -19.39
CA ALA A 146 2.97 19.91 -19.80
C ALA A 146 1.70 19.23 -19.25
N PRO A 147 0.74 20.00 -18.66
CA PRO A 147 -0.55 19.44 -18.29
C PRO A 147 -1.34 19.13 -19.57
N GLY A 148 -1.28 17.88 -20.02
CA GLY A 148 -2.03 17.38 -21.16
C GLY A 148 -2.68 16.04 -20.81
N ASN A 149 -4.01 16.02 -20.75
CA ASN A 149 -4.91 14.87 -20.54
C ASN A 149 -4.34 13.73 -19.69
N GLU A 150 -4.57 13.77 -18.36
CA GLU A 150 -4.36 12.69 -17.37
C GLU A 150 -3.67 11.42 -17.88
N ASP A 151 -2.37 11.53 -18.21
CA ASP A 151 -1.56 10.40 -18.65
C ASP A 151 -1.20 9.55 -17.41
N LEU A 152 -1.12 8.24 -17.59
CA LEU A 152 -0.69 7.27 -16.57
C LEU A 152 0.65 7.70 -15.92
N SER A 153 1.53 8.33 -16.71
CA SER A 153 2.81 8.88 -16.25
C SER A 153 2.67 9.93 -15.14
N ASP A 154 1.68 10.81 -15.22
CA ASP A 154 1.45 11.87 -14.23
C ASP A 154 0.96 11.28 -12.91
N ARG A 155 0.12 10.24 -12.98
CA ARG A 155 -0.37 9.52 -11.80
C ARG A 155 0.76 8.78 -11.09
N ILE A 156 1.60 8.07 -11.85
CA ILE A 156 2.78 7.37 -11.32
C ILE A 156 3.74 8.37 -10.65
N LEU A 157 3.98 9.53 -11.29
CA LEU A 157 4.87 10.55 -10.73
C LEU A 157 4.34 11.09 -9.41
N ARG A 158 3.04 11.44 -9.34
CA ARG A 158 2.42 11.97 -8.12
C ARG A 158 2.44 10.95 -6.98
N ASP A 159 2.07 9.71 -7.26
CA ASP A 159 2.14 8.64 -6.27
C ASP A 159 3.60 8.43 -5.79
N SER A 160 4.56 8.37 -6.72
CA SER A 160 5.98 8.24 -6.37
C SER A 160 6.47 9.37 -5.47
N LEU A 161 6.11 10.63 -5.76
CA LEU A 161 6.45 11.78 -4.91
C LEU A 161 5.83 11.67 -3.51
N GLN A 162 4.56 11.27 -3.42
CA GLN A 162 3.88 11.07 -2.14
C GLN A 162 4.52 9.94 -1.31
N GLN A 163 4.88 8.83 -1.96
CA GLN A 163 5.57 7.74 -1.28
C GLN A 163 6.97 8.16 -0.84
N LEU A 164 7.76 8.83 -1.69
CA LEU A 164 9.09 9.34 -1.34
C LEU A 164 9.05 10.27 -0.12
N GLU A 165 8.07 11.17 -0.04
CA GLU A 165 7.84 12.00 1.13
C GLU A 165 7.54 11.16 2.39
N LYS A 166 6.55 10.27 2.31
CA LYS A 166 6.10 9.43 3.44
C LYS A 166 7.25 8.57 3.96
N LYS A 167 7.96 7.90 3.06
CA LYS A 167 9.07 6.99 3.37
C LYS A 167 10.27 7.74 3.93
N SER A 168 10.59 8.94 3.42
CA SER A 168 11.65 9.79 3.99
C SER A 168 11.40 10.10 5.47
N LYS A 169 10.16 10.50 5.82
CA LYS A 169 9.79 10.82 7.21
C LYS A 169 9.94 9.61 8.13
N ILE A 170 9.50 8.43 7.67
CA ILE A 170 9.60 7.18 8.43
C ILE A 170 11.08 6.80 8.64
N ILE A 171 11.87 6.77 7.57
CA ILE A 171 13.29 6.40 7.64
C ILE A 171 14.04 7.33 8.60
N LEU A 172 13.87 8.64 8.49
CA LEU A 172 14.52 9.61 9.39
C LEU A 172 14.10 9.41 10.86
N SER A 173 12.84 9.05 11.11
CA SER A 173 12.36 8.72 12.46
C SER A 173 13.03 7.46 13.02
N LEU A 174 13.18 6.41 12.21
CA LEU A 174 13.88 5.17 12.59
C LEU A 174 15.37 5.44 12.85
N LEU A 175 16.04 6.18 11.97
CA LEU A 175 17.43 6.59 12.15
C LEU A 175 17.62 7.43 13.43
N LYS A 176 16.64 8.26 13.80
CA LYS A 176 16.67 9.01 15.07
C LYS A 176 16.63 8.08 16.29
N LYS A 177 15.82 7.02 16.28
CA LYS A 177 15.80 6.02 17.37
C LYS A 177 17.16 5.32 17.50
N ILE A 178 17.75 4.93 16.37
CA ILE A 178 19.08 4.29 16.35
C ILE A 178 20.15 5.27 16.84
N THR A 179 20.07 6.54 16.44
CA THR A 179 20.98 7.60 16.92
C THR A 179 20.92 7.73 18.44
N ILE A 180 19.72 7.73 19.02
CA ILE A 180 19.54 7.79 20.48
C ILE A 180 20.26 6.61 21.14
N TYR A 181 20.01 5.39 20.65
CA TYR A 181 20.70 4.20 21.18
C TYR A 181 22.22 4.29 21.06
N GLN A 182 22.76 4.67 19.89
CA GLN A 182 24.21 4.74 19.69
C GLN A 182 24.87 5.81 20.57
N LYS A 183 24.21 6.94 20.81
CA LYS A 183 24.69 7.96 21.75
C LYS A 183 24.74 7.42 23.17
N GLU A 184 23.66 6.77 23.63
CA GLU A 184 23.60 6.23 25.00
C GLU A 184 24.56 5.05 25.19
N ARG A 185 24.73 4.18 24.19
CA ARG A 185 25.74 3.13 24.18
C ARG A 185 27.16 3.69 24.27
N TYR A 186 27.49 4.70 23.45
CA TYR A 186 28.78 5.39 23.52
C TYR A 186 29.04 5.96 24.93
N LYS A 187 28.04 6.64 25.51
CA LYS A 187 28.14 7.20 26.86
C LYS A 187 28.29 6.11 27.94
N TYR A 188 27.64 4.97 27.78
CA TYR A 188 27.78 3.82 28.67
C TYR A 188 29.20 3.21 28.59
N ASP A 189 29.70 2.95 27.39
CA ASP A 189 31.05 2.41 27.19
C ASP A 189 32.12 3.34 27.76
N PHE A 190 31.95 4.65 27.57
CA PHE A 190 32.81 5.68 28.18
C PHE A 190 32.81 5.63 29.72
N ARG A 191 31.64 5.41 30.35
CA ARG A 191 31.55 5.26 31.81
C ARG A 191 32.30 4.03 32.31
N LEU A 192 32.08 2.90 31.63
CA LEU A 192 32.67 1.62 31.98
C LEU A 192 34.20 1.64 31.86
N GLN A 193 34.72 2.21 30.77
CA GLN A 193 36.15 2.16 30.44
C GLN A 193 36.96 3.31 31.04
N LEU A 194 36.40 4.53 31.12
CA LEU A 194 37.16 5.73 31.49
C LEU A 194 36.73 6.31 32.84
N PHE A 195 35.43 6.48 33.06
CA PHE A 195 34.93 7.18 34.26
C PHE A 195 35.32 6.45 35.55
N ASN A 196 35.13 5.13 35.60
CA ASN A 196 35.49 4.30 36.75
C ASN A 196 37.01 4.23 36.97
N SER A 197 37.81 4.27 35.90
CA SER A 197 39.28 4.21 35.97
C SER A 197 39.94 5.52 36.44
N LEU A 198 39.27 6.66 36.22
CA LEU A 198 39.81 7.99 36.51
C LEU A 198 39.50 8.46 37.93
N HIS A 199 38.65 7.75 38.68
CA HIS A 199 38.17 8.14 40.01
C HIS A 199 37.79 9.63 40.08
N LEU A 200 37.07 10.12 39.06
CA LEU A 200 36.71 11.53 38.95
C LEU A 200 35.79 11.91 40.11
N LYS A 201 36.26 12.79 40.98
CA LYS A 201 35.46 13.31 42.10
C LYS A 201 34.42 14.31 41.61
N PRO A 202 33.17 14.28 42.11
CA PRO A 202 32.12 15.23 41.74
C PRO A 202 32.54 16.70 41.91
N GLU A 203 33.33 17.02 42.95
CA GLU A 203 33.78 18.40 43.18
C GLU A 203 34.73 18.90 42.07
N ALA A 204 35.60 18.01 41.56
CA ALA A 204 36.53 18.34 40.48
C ALA A 204 35.80 18.57 39.14
N ILE A 205 34.71 17.84 38.89
CA ILE A 205 33.86 18.02 37.71
C ILE A 205 33.14 19.37 37.77
N ALA A 206 32.68 19.78 38.96
CA ALA A 206 31.97 21.05 39.17
C ALA A 206 32.90 22.27 39.10
N GLN A 207 34.12 22.17 39.65
CA GLN A 207 35.03 23.32 39.82
C GLN A 207 36.14 23.43 38.76
N ARG A 208 36.55 22.32 38.13
CA ARG A 208 37.72 22.25 37.22
C ARG A 208 37.41 21.48 35.92
N ARG A 209 36.26 21.80 35.30
CA ARG A 209 35.72 21.07 34.14
C ARG A 209 36.67 21.01 32.94
N GLU A 210 37.33 22.11 32.61
CA GLU A 210 38.27 22.15 31.47
C GLU A 210 39.49 21.23 31.68
N ASP A 211 40.02 21.18 32.90
CA ASP A 211 41.16 20.32 33.22
C ASP A 211 40.77 18.84 33.19
N VAL A 212 39.54 18.52 33.65
CA VAL A 212 38.96 17.18 33.56
C VAL A 212 38.82 16.75 32.09
N LEU A 213 38.31 17.63 31.21
CA LEU A 213 38.18 17.33 29.79
C LEU A 213 39.54 17.14 29.09
N LYS A 214 40.56 17.95 29.44
CA LYS A 214 41.93 17.76 28.93
C LYS A 214 42.52 16.41 29.36
N ALA A 215 42.32 16.02 30.62
CA ALA A 215 42.78 14.74 31.14
C ALA A 215 42.08 13.55 30.45
N ILE A 216 40.77 13.66 30.24
CA ILE A 216 39.98 12.67 29.48
C ILE A 216 40.52 12.55 28.06
N LYS A 217 40.67 13.68 27.34
CA LYS A 217 41.17 13.71 25.95
C LYS A 217 42.55 13.08 25.80
N SER A 218 43.44 13.30 26.77
CA SER A 218 44.79 12.72 26.77
C SER A 218 44.79 11.19 26.92
N LYS A 219 43.91 10.64 27.78
CA LYS A 219 43.84 9.19 28.03
C LYS A 219 42.92 8.43 27.08
N PHE A 220 42.02 9.13 26.38
CA PHE A 220 40.99 8.53 25.52
C PHE A 220 41.56 7.56 24.46
N PRO A 221 42.61 7.90 23.68
CA PRO A 221 43.10 7.00 22.62
C PRO A 221 43.63 5.66 23.15
N ARG A 222 44.14 5.64 24.39
CA ARG A 222 44.66 4.43 25.05
C ARG A 222 43.52 3.55 25.58
N MET A 223 42.43 4.15 26.02
CA MET A 223 41.34 3.46 26.72
C MET A 223 40.19 3.08 25.79
N MET A 224 39.96 3.85 24.73
CA MET A 224 38.92 3.62 23.71
C MET A 224 39.53 3.64 22.28
N PRO A 225 40.44 2.72 21.94
CA PRO A 225 41.10 2.71 20.64
C PRO A 225 40.10 2.50 19.49
N GLY A 226 40.26 3.25 18.40
CA GLY A 226 39.38 3.16 17.22
C GLY A 226 38.03 3.88 17.36
N THR A 227 37.69 4.39 18.54
CA THR A 227 36.45 5.14 18.78
C THR A 227 36.69 6.64 18.53
N PRO A 228 35.80 7.36 17.82
CA PRO A 228 35.90 8.81 17.69
C PRO A 228 35.65 9.54 19.02
N PHE A 229 36.36 10.65 19.24
CA PHE A 229 36.17 11.50 20.41
C PHE A 229 35.01 12.48 20.18
N TYR A 230 33.90 12.32 20.91
CA TYR A 230 32.76 13.25 20.88
C TYR A 230 32.71 14.11 22.16
N PRO A 231 33.20 15.37 22.13
CA PRO A 231 33.24 16.22 23.32
C PRO A 231 31.87 16.44 23.95
N GLU A 232 30.84 16.64 23.12
CA GLU A 232 29.47 16.90 23.57
C GLU A 232 28.88 15.72 24.36
N LEU A 233 29.10 14.49 23.91
CA LEU A 233 28.61 13.29 24.60
C LEU A 233 29.36 13.04 25.91
N ILE A 234 30.65 13.33 25.94
CA ILE A 234 31.45 13.23 27.17
C ILE A 234 30.98 14.30 28.17
N ASP A 235 30.71 15.51 27.71
CA ASP A 235 30.18 16.59 28.54
C ASP A 235 28.79 16.25 29.11
N GLU A 236 27.91 15.62 28.31
CA GLU A 236 26.65 15.04 28.79
C GLU A 236 26.88 14.05 29.93
N VAL A 237 27.83 13.11 29.81
CA VAL A 237 28.13 12.14 30.88
C VAL A 237 28.53 12.84 32.18
N LEU A 238 29.37 13.87 32.10
CA LEU A 238 29.82 14.63 33.28
C LEU A 238 28.63 15.31 33.96
N ASN A 239 27.71 15.90 33.19
CA ASN A 239 26.50 16.52 33.73
C ASN A 239 25.51 15.51 34.33
N GLU A 240 25.36 14.34 33.70
CA GLU A 240 24.51 13.24 34.17
C GLU A 240 25.06 12.60 35.45
N THR A 241 26.32 12.85 35.81
CA THR A 241 26.97 12.24 36.98
C THR A 241 27.18 13.23 38.13
N ALA A 242 27.49 14.50 37.84
CA ALA A 242 27.81 15.51 38.86
C ALA A 242 27.12 16.87 38.66
N GLY A 243 26.18 16.98 37.71
CA GLY A 243 25.38 18.19 37.52
C GLY A 243 24.31 18.36 38.60
N ALA A 244 23.83 19.60 38.79
CA ALA A 244 22.77 19.90 39.75
C ALA A 244 21.46 19.12 39.48
N ASP A 245 21.17 18.83 38.21
CA ASP A 245 19.98 18.07 37.77
C ASP A 245 20.30 16.62 37.38
N ALA A 246 21.38 16.03 37.91
CA ALA A 246 21.88 14.72 37.50
C ALA A 246 20.80 13.63 37.59
N GLU A 247 20.09 13.53 38.72
CA GLU A 247 19.03 12.52 38.91
C GLU A 247 17.89 12.66 37.90
N ALA A 248 17.45 13.88 37.60
CA ALA A 248 16.40 14.14 36.62
C ALA A 248 16.84 13.70 35.20
N ARG A 249 18.08 13.99 34.82
CA ARG A 249 18.66 13.55 33.53
C ARG A 249 18.77 12.03 33.44
N GLN A 250 19.21 11.39 34.51
CA GLN A 250 19.29 9.92 34.58
C GLN A 250 17.92 9.25 34.39
N GLN A 251 16.88 9.77 35.05
CA GLN A 251 15.51 9.28 34.88
C GLN A 251 15.00 9.51 33.45
N GLU A 252 15.33 10.64 32.83
CA GLU A 252 14.94 10.92 31.45
C GLU A 252 15.57 9.94 30.45
N ILE A 253 16.84 9.57 30.64
CA ILE A 253 17.53 8.57 29.81
C ILE A 253 16.83 7.22 29.90
N LEU A 254 16.56 6.75 31.13
CA LEU A 254 15.86 5.48 31.34
C LEU A 254 14.45 5.50 30.74
N LYS A 255 13.77 6.65 30.79
CA LYS A 255 12.46 6.83 30.14
C LYS A 255 12.57 6.77 28.61
N ARG A 256 13.59 7.37 28.01
CA ARG A 256 13.82 7.34 26.55
C ARG A 256 14.21 5.96 26.03
N LEU A 257 14.96 5.19 26.82
CA LEU A 257 15.37 3.81 26.52
C LEU A 257 14.32 2.77 26.93
N LYS A 258 13.23 3.20 27.59
CA LYS A 258 12.14 2.30 27.94
C LYS A 258 11.49 1.80 26.66
N VAL A 259 11.72 0.53 26.35
CA VAL A 259 10.97 -0.17 25.32
C VAL A 259 9.56 -0.33 25.86
N GLU A 260 8.63 0.47 25.34
CA GLU A 260 7.22 0.13 25.46
C GLU A 260 7.02 -1.13 24.62
N GLU A 261 7.10 -2.29 25.28
CA GLU A 261 6.34 -3.44 24.83
C GLU A 261 4.89 -2.98 24.86
N LYS A 262 4.41 -2.47 23.71
CA LYS A 262 3.02 -2.71 23.36
C LYS A 262 2.92 -4.23 23.46
N LYS A 263 2.45 -4.73 24.62
CA LYS A 263 1.76 -6.01 24.69
C LYS A 263 0.94 -6.01 23.42
N GLU A 264 1.14 -7.02 22.59
CA GLU A 264 0.16 -7.31 21.56
C GLU A 264 -1.16 -7.39 22.34
N ARG A 265 -1.90 -6.28 22.33
CA ARG A 265 -3.33 -6.38 22.34
C ARG A 265 -3.54 -7.40 21.24
N ASN A 266 -4.31 -8.42 21.54
CA ASN A 266 -5.19 -8.96 20.53
C ASN A 266 -6.02 -7.76 20.05
N GLU A 267 -5.42 -6.90 19.23
CA GLU A 267 -6.08 -5.96 18.38
C GLU A 267 -6.98 -6.89 17.61
N ALA A 268 -8.28 -6.81 17.89
CA ALA A 268 -9.26 -7.24 16.93
C ALA A 268 -8.81 -6.60 15.63
N GLN A 269 -8.16 -7.41 14.79
CA GLN A 269 -7.74 -7.14 13.44
C GLN A 269 -8.79 -6.21 12.87
N GLN A 270 -8.45 -4.95 12.63
CA GLN A 270 -9.40 -3.89 12.27
C GLN A 270 -10.32 -4.48 11.20
N SER A 271 -11.52 -4.90 11.62
CA SER A 271 -12.23 -5.90 10.82
C SER A 271 -12.80 -5.15 9.64
N PHE A 272 -12.34 -5.49 8.44
CA PHE A 272 -12.85 -4.91 7.22
C PHE A 272 -14.14 -5.61 6.76
N LYS A 273 -14.63 -6.55 7.55
CA LYS A 273 -15.93 -7.20 7.41
C LYS A 273 -17.10 -6.24 7.15
N PRO A 274 -17.24 -5.08 7.84
CA PRO A 274 -18.31 -4.13 7.54
C PRO A 274 -18.26 -3.61 6.10
N LEU A 275 -17.05 -3.40 5.56
CA LEU A 275 -16.86 -2.93 4.18
C LEU A 275 -17.28 -3.99 3.16
N LEU A 276 -16.98 -5.27 3.42
CA LEU A 276 -17.43 -6.39 2.59
C LEU A 276 -18.95 -6.60 2.67
N LEU A 277 -19.54 -6.51 3.86
CA LEU A 277 -20.99 -6.60 4.04
C LEU A 277 -21.71 -5.42 3.36
N GLU A 278 -21.13 -4.22 3.42
CA GLU A 278 -21.64 -3.07 2.68
C GLU A 278 -21.55 -3.28 1.17
N ALA A 279 -20.47 -3.87 0.65
CA ALA A 279 -20.35 -4.23 -0.77
C ALA A 279 -21.44 -5.23 -1.20
N CYS A 280 -21.74 -6.25 -0.39
CA CYS A 280 -22.85 -7.17 -0.62
C CYS A 280 -24.21 -6.45 -0.62
N ARG A 281 -24.41 -5.50 0.31
CA ARG A 281 -25.62 -4.66 0.35
C ARG A 281 -25.73 -3.76 -0.87
N VAL A 282 -24.65 -3.15 -1.34
CA VAL A 282 -24.64 -2.35 -2.57
C VAL A 282 -24.98 -3.22 -3.77
N LEU A 283 -24.46 -4.45 -3.84
CA LEU A 283 -24.79 -5.40 -4.89
C LEU A 283 -26.28 -5.79 -4.88
N SER A 284 -26.92 -5.84 -3.70
CA SER A 284 -28.35 -6.14 -3.56
C SER A 284 -29.27 -5.14 -4.29
N ALA A 285 -28.81 -3.91 -4.54
CA ALA A 285 -29.56 -2.92 -5.31
C ALA A 285 -29.85 -3.36 -6.75
N GLY A 286 -29.08 -4.32 -7.27
CA GLY A 286 -29.32 -4.96 -8.57
C GLY A 286 -30.47 -5.95 -8.59
N ALA A 287 -31.01 -6.39 -7.44
CA ALA A 287 -32.03 -7.45 -7.37
C ALA A 287 -33.34 -7.05 -8.08
N THR A 288 -33.91 -5.90 -7.74
CA THR A 288 -35.18 -5.44 -8.31
C THR A 288 -35.09 -5.18 -9.82
N PRO A 289 -34.08 -4.46 -10.34
CA PRO A 289 -33.92 -4.30 -11.78
C PRO A 289 -33.70 -5.63 -12.50
N LEU A 290 -32.94 -6.57 -11.91
CA LEU A 290 -32.73 -7.90 -12.49
C LEU A 290 -34.04 -8.69 -12.57
N GLN A 291 -34.88 -8.61 -11.53
CA GLN A 291 -36.20 -9.23 -11.51
C GLN A 291 -37.13 -8.64 -12.58
N GLN A 292 -37.12 -7.31 -12.76
CA GLN A 292 -37.87 -6.64 -13.82
C GLN A 292 -37.40 -7.07 -15.21
N ALA A 293 -36.08 -7.21 -15.41
CA ALA A 293 -35.52 -7.70 -16.66
C ALA A 293 -35.97 -9.14 -16.96
N ILE A 294 -35.98 -10.03 -15.96
CA ILE A 294 -36.50 -11.40 -16.09
C ILE A 294 -37.97 -11.39 -16.53
N GLN A 295 -38.81 -10.58 -15.89
CA GLN A 295 -40.24 -10.49 -16.26
C GLN A 295 -40.43 -10.02 -17.69
N LYS A 296 -39.67 -9.02 -18.13
CA LYS A 296 -39.68 -8.52 -19.51
C LYS A 296 -39.18 -9.56 -20.51
N MET A 297 -38.09 -10.28 -20.20
CA MET A 297 -37.57 -11.35 -21.07
C MET A 297 -38.55 -12.52 -21.19
N LYS A 298 -39.18 -12.96 -20.07
CA LYS A 298 -40.25 -13.98 -20.11
C LYS A 298 -41.43 -13.55 -20.99
N PHE A 299 -41.83 -12.29 -20.87
CA PHE A 299 -42.88 -11.72 -21.70
C PHE A 299 -42.50 -11.65 -23.19
N ASN A 300 -41.27 -11.26 -23.51
CA ASN A 300 -40.78 -11.22 -24.89
C ASN A 300 -40.69 -12.64 -25.49
N SER A 301 -40.22 -13.62 -24.72
CA SER A 301 -40.17 -15.04 -25.10
C SER A 301 -41.57 -15.59 -25.40
N SER A 302 -42.59 -15.27 -24.58
CA SER A 302 -43.96 -15.73 -24.83
C SER A 302 -44.60 -15.11 -26.08
N ILE A 303 -44.22 -13.88 -26.47
CA ILE A 303 -44.65 -13.28 -27.74
C ILE A 303 -44.12 -14.07 -28.93
N ILE A 304 -42.87 -14.51 -28.87
CA ILE A 304 -42.21 -15.27 -29.94
C ILE A 304 -42.76 -16.69 -30.04
N GLU A 305 -43.08 -17.33 -28.91
CA GLU A 305 -43.65 -18.68 -28.88
C GLU A 305 -45.10 -18.77 -29.31
N ASN A 306 -45.90 -17.74 -29.02
CA ASN A 306 -47.30 -17.68 -29.45
C ASN A 306 -47.46 -17.52 -30.97
N ARG A 307 -46.35 -17.53 -31.71
CA ARG A 307 -46.30 -17.47 -33.18
C ARG A 307 -46.60 -18.81 -33.87
N HIS A 308 -46.65 -19.94 -33.14
CA HIS A 308 -46.76 -21.28 -33.75
C HIS A 308 -47.92 -22.19 -33.30
N TYR A 309 -48.90 -21.74 -32.50
CA TYR A 309 -49.97 -22.66 -32.08
C TYR A 309 -51.38 -22.14 -32.30
N THR A 310 -52.04 -22.78 -33.26
CA THR A 310 -53.49 -22.72 -33.47
C THR A 310 -54.19 -23.40 -32.29
N PHE A 311 -55.40 -22.97 -31.90
CA PHE A 311 -56.12 -23.51 -30.74
C PHE A 311 -56.21 -25.05 -30.69
N LYS A 312 -56.25 -25.72 -31.85
CA LYS A 312 -56.24 -27.19 -31.97
C LYS A 312 -54.91 -27.84 -31.55
N GLU A 313 -53.77 -27.21 -31.81
CA GLU A 313 -52.45 -27.77 -31.46
C GLU A 313 -52.16 -27.65 -29.95
N ARG A 314 -52.71 -26.61 -29.30
CA ARG A 314 -52.68 -26.46 -27.83
C ARG A 314 -53.42 -27.60 -27.11
N PHE A 315 -54.53 -28.08 -27.69
CA PHE A 315 -55.31 -29.18 -27.11
C PHE A 315 -54.59 -30.53 -27.25
N VAL A 316 -54.01 -30.80 -28.43
CA VAL A 316 -53.26 -32.04 -28.69
C VAL A 316 -51.97 -32.10 -27.85
N ARG A 317 -51.26 -30.98 -27.69
CA ARG A 317 -50.09 -30.90 -26.79
C ARG A 317 -50.46 -31.00 -25.31
N TRP A 318 -51.59 -30.45 -24.88
CA TRP A 318 -52.04 -30.62 -23.49
C TRP A 318 -52.30 -32.10 -23.16
N LEU A 319 -52.84 -32.87 -24.12
CA LEU A 319 -53.11 -34.29 -23.99
C LEU A 319 -51.83 -35.15 -24.04
N LEU A 320 -50.84 -34.78 -24.88
CA LEU A 320 -49.53 -35.44 -24.98
C LEU A 320 -48.59 -35.11 -23.79
N ASN A 321 -48.58 -33.87 -23.30
CA ASN A 321 -47.76 -33.43 -22.16
C ASN A 321 -48.22 -34.04 -20.82
N MET A 322 -49.40 -34.66 -20.78
CA MET A 322 -49.87 -35.42 -19.62
C MET A 322 -49.25 -36.83 -19.53
N VAL A 323 -48.67 -37.32 -20.64
CA VAL A 323 -48.10 -38.67 -20.77
C VAL A 323 -46.57 -38.65 -20.94
N GLN A 324 -45.98 -37.57 -21.44
CA GLN A 324 -44.53 -37.38 -21.50
C GLN A 324 -44.13 -35.99 -21.00
N LYS A 325 -43.53 -35.93 -19.81
CA LYS A 325 -42.83 -34.73 -19.30
C LYS A 325 -41.40 -34.70 -19.84
N GLU A 326 -41.24 -34.29 -21.08
CA GLU A 326 -39.99 -33.66 -21.51
C GLU A 326 -40.36 -32.27 -22.02
N ASP A 327 -40.18 -31.26 -21.16
CA ASP A 327 -40.34 -29.86 -21.56
C ASP A 327 -39.39 -29.57 -22.74
N GLU A 328 -39.94 -29.18 -23.88
CA GLU A 328 -39.15 -28.67 -25.02
C GLU A 328 -38.30 -27.50 -24.54
N LYS A 329 -36.99 -27.73 -24.43
CA LYS A 329 -36.02 -26.71 -24.00
C LYS A 329 -36.03 -25.56 -25.01
N ARG A 330 -36.36 -24.36 -24.57
CA ARG A 330 -36.28 -23.15 -25.42
C ARG A 330 -34.82 -22.80 -25.68
N ILE A 331 -34.31 -23.06 -26.87
CA ILE A 331 -32.94 -22.73 -27.27
C ILE A 331 -32.98 -21.52 -28.20
N TYR A 332 -32.24 -20.47 -27.84
CA TYR A 332 -32.09 -19.25 -28.65
C TYR A 332 -30.64 -19.08 -29.09
N ASP A 333 -30.45 -18.75 -30.36
CA ASP A 333 -29.13 -18.48 -30.92
C ASP A 333 -28.85 -16.99 -30.78
N ILE A 334 -28.01 -16.66 -29.79
CA ILE A 334 -27.69 -15.28 -29.46
C ILE A 334 -26.26 -14.95 -29.85
N GLU A 335 -26.05 -13.75 -30.38
CA GLU A 335 -24.72 -13.23 -30.71
C GLU A 335 -24.31 -12.14 -29.71
N TYR A 336 -23.13 -12.27 -29.12
CA TYR A 336 -22.52 -11.21 -28.32
C TYR A 336 -21.03 -11.07 -28.63
N ILE A 337 -20.47 -9.89 -28.37
CA ILE A 337 -19.05 -9.62 -28.53
C ILE A 337 -18.33 -10.08 -27.26
N ASP A 338 -17.34 -10.96 -27.40
CA ASP A 338 -16.51 -11.39 -26.28
C ASP A 338 -15.62 -10.21 -25.81
N PRO A 339 -15.70 -9.80 -24.53
CA PRO A 339 -14.96 -8.65 -24.02
C PRO A 339 -13.44 -8.85 -24.01
N GLN A 340 -12.92 -10.08 -24.08
CA GLN A 340 -11.48 -10.35 -24.08
C GLN A 340 -10.88 -10.37 -25.49
N THR A 341 -11.61 -10.92 -26.46
CA THR A 341 -11.10 -11.10 -27.83
C THR A 341 -11.67 -10.10 -28.84
N ALA A 342 -12.73 -9.36 -28.46
CA ALA A 342 -13.48 -8.46 -29.32
C ALA A 342 -14.09 -9.15 -30.57
N VAL A 343 -14.19 -10.48 -30.57
CA VAL A 343 -14.77 -11.28 -31.66
C VAL A 343 -16.26 -11.55 -31.35
N PRO A 344 -17.17 -11.44 -32.35
CA PRO A 344 -18.55 -11.86 -32.20
C PRO A 344 -18.63 -13.38 -32.01
N LYS A 345 -19.40 -13.81 -31.01
CA LYS A 345 -19.59 -15.21 -30.65
C LYS A 345 -21.07 -15.55 -30.62
N THR A 346 -21.44 -16.58 -31.38
CA THR A 346 -22.79 -17.16 -31.37
C THR A 346 -22.87 -18.24 -30.31
N VAL A 347 -23.93 -18.22 -29.48
CA VAL A 347 -24.14 -19.19 -28.40
C VAL A 347 -25.58 -19.69 -28.43
N HIS A 348 -25.74 -21.01 -28.41
CA HIS A 348 -27.01 -21.69 -28.17
C HIS A 348 -27.38 -21.57 -26.68
N LEU A 349 -28.28 -20.66 -26.35
CA LEU A 349 -28.70 -20.38 -24.99
C LEU A 349 -29.99 -21.14 -24.67
N ASN A 350 -29.95 -22.03 -23.68
CA ASN A 350 -31.16 -22.59 -23.07
C ASN A 350 -31.81 -21.52 -22.18
N PHE A 351 -32.93 -20.98 -22.65
CA PHE A 351 -33.60 -19.85 -22.03
C PHE A 351 -34.23 -20.20 -20.67
N ASP A 352 -34.83 -21.38 -20.53
CA ASP A 352 -35.46 -21.80 -19.28
C ASP A 352 -34.44 -21.97 -18.17
N LEU A 353 -33.29 -22.61 -18.48
CA LEU A 353 -32.18 -22.73 -17.54
C LEU A 353 -31.59 -21.36 -17.20
N PHE A 354 -31.35 -20.51 -18.20
CA PHE A 354 -30.80 -19.18 -18.00
C PHE A 354 -31.69 -18.31 -17.10
N ILE A 355 -33.00 -18.35 -17.32
CA ILE A 355 -33.97 -17.62 -16.51
C ILE A 355 -34.07 -18.20 -15.10
N SER A 356 -34.04 -19.53 -14.95
CA SER A 356 -33.99 -20.18 -13.63
C SER A 356 -32.77 -19.73 -12.83
N ASP A 357 -31.60 -19.68 -13.45
CA ASP A 357 -30.36 -19.26 -12.80
C ASP A 357 -30.38 -17.76 -12.45
N LEU A 358 -30.91 -16.91 -13.34
CA LEU A 358 -31.18 -15.50 -13.03
C LEU A 358 -32.15 -15.34 -11.84
N GLN A 359 -33.18 -16.19 -11.74
CA GLN A 359 -34.13 -16.14 -10.63
C GLN A 359 -33.48 -16.55 -9.30
N LYS A 360 -32.65 -17.61 -9.30
CA LYS A 360 -31.84 -17.97 -8.13
C LYS A 360 -30.92 -16.82 -7.74
N LYS A 361 -30.32 -16.15 -8.73
CA LYS A 361 -29.46 -14.98 -8.50
C LYS A 361 -30.22 -13.84 -7.81
N VAL A 362 -31.43 -13.52 -8.26
CA VAL A 362 -32.29 -12.52 -7.61
C VAL A 362 -32.55 -12.89 -6.15
N GLN A 363 -32.84 -14.17 -5.84
CA GLN A 363 -33.05 -14.60 -4.46
C GLN A 363 -31.81 -14.36 -3.58
N VAL A 364 -30.61 -14.68 -4.10
CA VAL A 364 -29.34 -14.43 -3.38
C VAL A 364 -29.13 -12.94 -3.14
N LEU A 365 -29.31 -12.10 -4.17
CA LEU A 365 -29.14 -10.65 -4.05
C LEU A 365 -30.14 -10.02 -3.08
N THR A 366 -31.40 -10.44 -3.12
CA THR A 366 -32.42 -10.00 -2.17
C THR A 366 -32.07 -10.43 -0.74
N ALA A 367 -31.48 -11.60 -0.56
CA ALA A 367 -31.05 -12.04 0.76
C ALA A 367 -29.91 -11.18 1.33
N PHE A 368 -29.05 -10.57 0.49
CA PHE A 368 -28.02 -9.64 0.95
C PHE A 368 -28.55 -8.32 1.52
N SER A 369 -29.79 -7.91 1.20
CA SER A 369 -30.38 -6.69 1.76
C SER A 369 -31.10 -6.93 3.09
N ASN A 370 -31.58 -8.15 3.33
CA ASN A 370 -32.38 -8.49 4.51
C ASN A 370 -31.52 -9.09 5.62
N LYS A 371 -31.28 -8.29 6.67
CA LYS A 371 -30.53 -8.71 7.87
C LYS A 371 -31.13 -9.91 8.62
N MET A 372 -32.44 -10.12 8.48
CA MET A 372 -33.15 -11.25 9.10
C MET A 372 -33.11 -12.52 8.26
N SER A 373 -32.57 -12.47 7.03
CA SER A 373 -32.47 -13.67 6.20
C SER A 373 -31.38 -14.60 6.73
N SER A 374 -31.64 -15.92 6.68
CA SER A 374 -30.65 -16.93 7.09
C SER A 374 -29.35 -16.84 6.28
N THR A 375 -29.43 -16.42 5.01
CA THR A 375 -28.27 -16.16 4.15
C THR A 375 -27.45 -14.98 4.66
N TYR A 376 -28.09 -13.86 5.03
CA TYR A 376 -27.37 -12.71 5.59
C TYR A 376 -26.76 -13.04 6.93
N GLN A 377 -27.48 -13.73 7.82
CA GLN A 377 -26.96 -14.14 9.12
C GLN A 377 -25.74 -15.08 8.98
N LYS A 378 -25.80 -16.05 8.06
CA LYS A 378 -24.65 -16.91 7.73
C LYS A 378 -23.48 -16.12 7.14
N LEU A 379 -23.75 -15.12 6.31
CA LEU A 379 -22.75 -14.22 5.75
C LEU A 379 -22.09 -13.36 6.84
N GLU A 380 -22.88 -12.82 7.76
CA GLU A 380 -22.44 -12.03 8.90
C GLU A 380 -21.70 -12.87 9.95
N GLN A 381 -21.95 -14.18 10.04
CA GLN A 381 -21.17 -15.10 10.90
C GLN A 381 -19.91 -15.65 10.22
N SER A 382 -19.76 -15.46 8.90
CA SER A 382 -18.62 -15.99 8.15
C SER A 382 -17.32 -15.20 8.37
N SER A 383 -16.20 -15.83 8.05
CA SER A 383 -14.89 -15.16 7.99
C SER A 383 -14.83 -14.14 6.84
N GLU A 384 -13.95 -13.15 6.96
CA GLU A 384 -13.77 -12.11 5.93
C GLU A 384 -13.43 -12.70 4.55
N ASP A 385 -12.49 -13.65 4.50
CA ASP A 385 -12.10 -14.32 3.24
C ASP A 385 -13.28 -15.06 2.59
N ARG A 386 -14.19 -15.61 3.40
CA ARG A 386 -15.38 -16.29 2.88
C ARG A 386 -16.38 -15.29 2.31
N ILE A 387 -16.58 -14.14 2.96
CA ILE A 387 -17.44 -13.07 2.44
C ILE A 387 -16.85 -12.51 1.14
N TYR A 388 -15.53 -12.31 1.07
CA TYR A 388 -14.83 -11.85 -0.14
C TYR A 388 -15.02 -12.83 -1.31
N LYS A 389 -14.87 -14.14 -1.07
CA LYS A 389 -15.09 -15.18 -2.10
C LYS A 389 -16.54 -15.19 -2.59
N ILE A 390 -17.50 -15.11 -1.67
CA ILE A 390 -18.92 -15.03 -2.01
C ILE A 390 -19.19 -13.78 -2.86
N LEU A 391 -18.74 -12.61 -2.42
CA LEU A 391 -18.91 -11.36 -3.17
C LEU A 391 -18.29 -11.43 -4.57
N SER A 392 -17.06 -11.94 -4.69
CA SER A 392 -16.35 -12.06 -5.96
C SER A 392 -17.07 -12.99 -6.94
N ALA A 393 -17.45 -14.18 -6.47
CA ALA A 393 -18.22 -15.12 -7.28
C ALA A 393 -19.57 -14.51 -7.72
N ASN A 394 -20.22 -13.75 -6.82
CA ASN A 394 -21.49 -13.13 -7.15
C ASN A 394 -21.37 -12.01 -8.20
N ILE A 395 -20.27 -11.24 -8.17
CA ILE A 395 -19.94 -10.21 -9.16
C ILE A 395 -19.63 -10.85 -10.51
N GLU A 396 -18.78 -11.87 -10.55
CA GLU A 396 -18.38 -12.56 -11.78
C GLU A 396 -19.60 -13.20 -12.48
N GLU A 397 -20.45 -13.88 -11.71
CA GLU A 397 -21.68 -14.47 -12.24
C GLU A 397 -22.63 -13.41 -12.83
N LEU A 398 -22.78 -12.25 -12.17
CA LEU A 398 -23.56 -11.14 -12.70
C LEU A 398 -22.96 -10.53 -13.96
N GLN A 399 -21.64 -10.44 -14.05
CA GLN A 399 -20.96 -9.99 -15.27
C GLN A 399 -21.25 -10.96 -16.43
N ASN A 400 -21.22 -12.28 -16.17
CA ASN A 400 -21.57 -13.28 -17.16
C ASN A 400 -23.04 -13.17 -17.63
N PHE A 401 -23.97 -12.86 -16.73
CA PHE A 401 -25.35 -12.57 -17.11
C PHE A 401 -25.47 -11.29 -17.95
N LEU A 402 -24.74 -10.23 -17.58
CA LEU A 402 -24.73 -8.96 -18.29
C LEU A 402 -24.12 -9.02 -19.69
N LEU A 403 -23.40 -10.09 -20.05
CA LEU A 403 -22.97 -10.36 -21.42
C LEU A 403 -24.12 -10.91 -22.28
N ARG A 404 -24.97 -11.77 -21.71
CA ARG A 404 -26.02 -12.50 -22.43
C ARG A 404 -27.35 -11.74 -22.51
N MET A 405 -27.68 -10.94 -21.50
CA MET A 405 -28.93 -10.16 -21.46
C MET A 405 -29.08 -9.16 -22.62
N PRO A 406 -28.05 -8.36 -23.00
CA PRO A 406 -28.15 -7.47 -24.17
C PRO A 406 -28.35 -8.24 -25.48
N ALA A 407 -27.72 -9.40 -25.62
CA ALA A 407 -27.85 -10.26 -26.79
C ALA A 407 -29.26 -10.82 -26.92
N LEU A 408 -29.87 -11.25 -25.81
CA LEU A 408 -31.28 -11.65 -25.77
C LEU A 408 -32.23 -10.48 -26.10
N ASP A 409 -31.97 -9.28 -25.58
CA ASP A 409 -32.75 -8.08 -25.92
C ASP A 409 -32.69 -7.76 -27.42
N THR A 410 -31.54 -8.03 -28.05
CA THR A 410 -31.32 -7.85 -29.49
C THR A 410 -32.05 -8.93 -30.28
N TYR A 411 -31.89 -10.19 -29.89
CA TYR A 411 -32.57 -11.35 -30.48
C TYR A 411 -34.10 -11.18 -30.48
N PHE A 412 -34.69 -10.76 -29.36
CA PHE A 412 -36.14 -10.54 -29.29
C PHE A 412 -36.63 -9.43 -30.23
N LYS A 413 -35.80 -8.42 -30.53
CA LYS A 413 -36.13 -7.34 -31.47
C LYS A 413 -35.92 -7.74 -32.93
N SER A 414 -34.96 -8.62 -33.22
CA SER A 414 -34.70 -9.09 -34.59
C SER A 414 -35.74 -10.11 -35.04
N GLU A 415 -36.12 -11.04 -34.15
CA GLU A 415 -37.03 -12.15 -34.47
C GLU A 415 -38.51 -11.74 -34.54
N THR A 416 -38.89 -10.54 -34.08
CA THR A 416 -40.29 -10.08 -34.12
C THR A 416 -40.65 -9.32 -35.39
N THR A 417 -41.87 -9.55 -35.89
CA THR A 417 -42.43 -8.85 -37.07
C THR A 417 -42.58 -7.36 -36.82
N ARG A 418 -42.61 -6.55 -37.88
CA ARG A 418 -42.75 -5.07 -37.78
C ARG A 418 -43.97 -4.63 -36.95
N SER A 419 -45.07 -5.39 -36.95
CA SER A 419 -46.27 -5.10 -36.17
C SER A 419 -46.16 -5.46 -34.68
N GLN A 420 -45.35 -6.46 -34.32
CA GLN A 420 -45.17 -6.93 -32.94
C GLN A 420 -43.97 -6.31 -32.22
N ARG A 421 -43.05 -5.65 -32.94
CA ARG A 421 -41.90 -4.95 -32.34
C ARG A 421 -42.30 -3.93 -31.27
N ALA A 422 -43.47 -3.29 -31.41
CA ALA A 422 -43.99 -2.35 -30.42
C ALA A 422 -44.37 -3.02 -29.08
N LEU A 423 -44.62 -4.33 -29.08
CA LEU A 423 -44.95 -5.11 -27.89
C LEU A 423 -43.69 -5.58 -27.14
N ILE A 424 -42.52 -5.63 -27.79
CA ILE A 424 -41.29 -6.08 -27.15
C ILE A 424 -40.83 -5.05 -26.11
N LYS A 425 -40.67 -5.52 -24.88
CA LYS A 425 -40.21 -4.70 -23.75
C LYS A 425 -38.69 -4.73 -23.68
N GLY A 426 -38.05 -3.59 -23.94
CA GLY A 426 -36.61 -3.44 -23.80
C GLY A 426 -36.15 -3.51 -22.34
N ILE A 427 -34.96 -4.09 -22.12
CA ILE A 427 -34.35 -4.24 -20.78
C ILE A 427 -33.10 -3.37 -20.56
N LYS A 428 -32.84 -2.40 -21.44
CA LYS A 428 -31.63 -1.56 -21.41
C LYS A 428 -31.46 -0.78 -20.10
N LEU A 429 -32.56 -0.26 -19.54
CA LEU A 429 -32.54 0.48 -18.28
C LEU A 429 -32.19 -0.42 -17.11
N GLU A 430 -32.78 -1.62 -17.06
CA GLU A 430 -32.50 -2.63 -16.04
C GLU A 430 -31.05 -3.11 -16.11
N ILE A 431 -30.53 -3.39 -17.30
CA ILE A 431 -29.12 -3.75 -17.53
C ILE A 431 -28.21 -2.65 -16.99
N GLY A 432 -28.52 -1.38 -17.27
CA GLY A 432 -27.76 -0.23 -16.76
C GLY A 432 -27.75 -0.18 -15.23
N ALA A 433 -28.91 -0.39 -14.60
CA ALA A 433 -29.02 -0.41 -13.14
C ALA A 433 -28.25 -1.56 -12.48
N VAL A 434 -28.34 -2.77 -13.05
CA VAL A 434 -27.58 -3.95 -12.57
C VAL A 434 -26.07 -3.73 -12.75
N LYS A 435 -25.63 -3.20 -13.90
CA LYS A 435 -24.22 -2.86 -14.16
C LYS A 435 -23.70 -1.83 -13.15
N ASN A 436 -24.49 -0.81 -12.84
CA ASN A 436 -24.14 0.18 -11.82
C ASN A 436 -23.99 -0.43 -10.42
N ALA A 437 -24.87 -1.35 -10.03
CA ALA A 437 -24.75 -2.07 -8.75
C ALA A 437 -23.47 -2.91 -8.70
N VAL A 438 -23.13 -3.61 -9.79
CA VAL A 438 -21.88 -4.39 -9.91
C VAL A 438 -20.65 -3.49 -9.81
N VAL A 439 -20.61 -2.36 -10.53
CA VAL A 439 -19.47 -1.43 -10.51
C VAL A 439 -19.25 -0.88 -9.10
N LYS A 440 -20.31 -0.41 -8.43
CA LYS A 440 -20.22 0.14 -7.07
C LYS A 440 -19.81 -0.92 -6.04
N ALA A 441 -20.33 -2.14 -6.14
CA ALA A 441 -19.92 -3.24 -5.27
C ALA A 441 -18.45 -3.63 -5.52
N ASN A 442 -18.01 -3.63 -6.78
CA ASN A 442 -16.62 -3.93 -7.13
C ASN A 442 -15.65 -2.84 -6.66
N GLN A 443 -16.04 -1.57 -6.70
CA GLN A 443 -15.25 -0.47 -6.11
C GLN A 443 -15.02 -0.69 -4.61
N LYS A 444 -16.06 -1.04 -3.84
CA LYS A 444 -15.90 -1.37 -2.41
C LYS A 444 -15.09 -2.65 -2.17
N LYS A 445 -15.19 -3.63 -3.06
CA LYS A 445 -14.31 -4.82 -3.05
C LYS A 445 -12.85 -4.43 -3.24
N HIS A 446 -12.54 -3.53 -4.18
CA HIS A 446 -11.18 -3.01 -4.39
C HIS A 446 -10.70 -2.17 -3.22
N GLU A 447 -11.58 -1.39 -2.59
CA GLU A 447 -11.27 -0.66 -1.35
C GLU A 447 -10.89 -1.62 -0.22
N TYR A 448 -11.61 -2.75 -0.06
CA TYR A 448 -11.24 -3.81 0.88
C TYR A 448 -9.84 -4.37 0.58
N VAL A 449 -9.56 -4.71 -0.67
CA VAL A 449 -8.26 -5.25 -1.08
C VAL A 449 -7.16 -4.23 -0.79
N SER A 450 -7.35 -2.97 -1.19
CA SER A 450 -6.39 -1.89 -0.95
C SER A 450 -6.14 -1.67 0.55
N ARG A 451 -7.17 -1.67 1.39
CA ARG A 451 -7.01 -1.51 2.85
C ARG A 451 -6.39 -2.74 3.51
N LYS A 452 -6.70 -3.95 3.03
CA LYS A 452 -6.09 -5.19 3.51
C LYS A 452 -4.62 -5.27 3.11
N GLU A 453 -4.29 -4.92 1.87
CA GLU A 453 -2.91 -4.80 1.40
C GLU A 453 -2.16 -3.71 2.15
N GLU A 454 -2.79 -2.56 2.40
CA GLU A 454 -2.20 -1.51 3.22
C GLU A 454 -1.95 -2.01 4.66
N VAL A 455 -2.90 -2.68 5.31
CA VAL A 455 -2.71 -3.25 6.65
C VAL A 455 -1.71 -4.40 6.66
N GLU A 456 -1.68 -5.27 5.65
CA GLU A 456 -0.68 -6.34 5.54
C GLU A 456 0.71 -5.76 5.27
N GLN A 457 0.81 -4.71 4.48
CA GLN A 457 2.05 -3.95 4.30
C GLN A 457 2.44 -3.26 5.61
N LEU A 458 1.50 -2.63 6.33
CA LEU A 458 1.75 -1.97 7.61
C LEU A 458 2.12 -2.98 8.72
N LYS A 459 1.54 -4.18 8.71
CA LYS A 459 1.90 -5.31 9.59
C LYS A 459 3.27 -5.87 9.25
N LYS A 460 3.61 -6.05 7.97
CA LYS A 460 4.97 -6.38 7.52
C LYS A 460 5.96 -5.30 7.98
N LEU A 461 5.55 -4.04 7.92
CA LEU A 461 6.28 -2.86 8.39
C LEU A 461 6.25 -2.64 9.92
N GLY A 462 5.60 -3.51 10.71
CA GLY A 462 5.55 -3.41 12.18
C GLY A 462 4.81 -2.18 12.75
N ILE A 463 3.95 -1.54 11.96
CA ILE A 463 3.10 -0.39 12.33
C ILE A 463 1.70 -0.92 12.68
N THR A 464 1.30 -0.82 13.95
CA THR A 464 -0.12 -0.94 14.31
C THR A 464 -0.82 0.35 13.89
N THR A 465 -1.81 0.26 13.00
CA THR A 465 -2.68 1.39 12.66
C THR A 465 -3.59 1.68 13.83
N ASP A 466 -3.10 2.49 14.76
CA ASP A 466 -3.94 3.17 15.74
C ASP A 466 -4.39 4.51 15.14
N ALA A 467 -5.68 4.55 14.78
CA ALA A 467 -6.53 5.72 14.91
C ALA A 467 -7.79 5.28 15.66
#